data_AF-A0A7C7RRI5-F1
#
_entry.id   AF-A0A7C7RRI5-F1
#
_cell.length_a   1.000
_cell.length_b   1.000
_cell.length_c   1.000
_cell.angle_alpha   90.00
_cell.angle_beta   90.00
_cell.angle_gamma   90.00
#
_symmetry.space_group_name_H-M   'P 1'
#
loop_
_entity.id
_entity.type
_entity.pdbx_description
1 polymer ?
#
loop_
_entity_poly.entity_id
_entity_poly.type
_entity_poly.pdbx_seq_one_letter_code
_entity_poly.pdbx_strand_id
1 'polypeptide(L)'
;MPYRDTWATCAECEKRFIFTVEEQRRLANIGFEVAAPALCPDCRKRAEPTPGPQEGIVKWYDPEKGYGFIIQRSGEEIFFHRTGIAMDGPDRFPEGARVTYLVEQTARGPQAVEVALMEEEE
;
A
#
# COMPACT_ATOMS: atom_id res chain seq x y z
N MET A 1 -6.57 -6.43 -22.34
CA MET A 1 -7.20 -5.09 -22.32
C MET A 1 -6.16 -4.05 -22.74
N PRO A 2 -6.40 -3.20 -23.76
CA PRO A 2 -5.48 -2.11 -24.07
C PRO A 2 -5.62 -1.03 -22.99
N TYR A 3 -4.63 -0.93 -22.12
CA TYR A 3 -4.50 0.15 -21.15
C TYR A 3 -4.68 1.49 -21.88
N ARG A 4 -5.66 2.29 -21.45
CA ARG A 4 -5.99 3.60 -22.02
C ARG A 4 -6.02 4.63 -20.92
N ASP A 5 -5.49 5.81 -21.21
CA ASP A 5 -5.60 6.96 -20.33
C ASP A 5 -7.08 7.22 -20.04
N THR A 6 -7.47 6.97 -18.80
CA THR A 6 -8.86 7.08 -18.36
C THR A 6 -8.96 8.27 -17.42
N TRP A 7 -9.91 9.14 -17.69
CA TRP A 7 -10.20 10.28 -16.82
C TRP A 7 -10.91 9.78 -15.56
N ALA A 8 -10.29 10.02 -14.39
CA ALA A 8 -10.89 9.78 -13.09
C ALA A 8 -11.25 11.12 -12.44
N THR A 9 -12.30 11.13 -11.61
CA THR A 9 -12.77 12.35 -10.92
C THR A 9 -12.52 12.19 -9.44
N CYS A 10 -11.85 13.14 -8.82
CA CYS A 10 -11.63 13.15 -7.38
C CYS A 10 -12.95 13.36 -6.64
N ALA A 11 -13.28 12.48 -5.68
CA ALA A 11 -14.47 12.59 -4.84
C ALA A 11 -14.39 13.76 -3.83
N GLU A 12 -13.18 14.26 -3.53
CA GLU A 12 -12.97 15.28 -2.50
C GLU A 12 -12.81 16.70 -3.05
N CYS A 13 -12.30 16.85 -4.28
CA CYS A 13 -12.11 18.18 -4.89
C CYS A 13 -12.75 18.33 -6.29
N GLU A 14 -13.50 17.32 -6.75
CA GLU A 14 -14.15 17.26 -8.07
C GLU A 14 -13.21 17.46 -9.27
N LYS A 15 -11.89 17.49 -9.04
CA LYS A 15 -10.91 17.64 -10.12
C LYS A 15 -10.78 16.35 -10.91
N ARG A 16 -10.84 16.49 -12.23
CA ARG A 16 -10.51 15.44 -13.18
C ARG A 16 -8.99 15.27 -13.27
N PHE A 17 -8.51 14.03 -13.11
CA PHE A 17 -7.11 13.69 -13.30
C PHE A 17 -6.98 12.47 -14.22
N ILE A 18 -5.80 12.31 -14.82
CA ILE A 18 -5.53 11.24 -15.78
C ILE A 18 -4.95 10.05 -15.03
N PHE A 19 -5.63 8.90 -15.10
CA PHE A 19 -5.08 7.63 -14.68
C PHE A 19 -4.28 7.06 -15.86
N THR A 20 -2.98 7.34 -15.86
CA THR A 20 -2.10 7.05 -16.99
C THR A 20 -1.91 5.55 -17.20
N VAL A 21 -1.60 5.19 -18.44
CA VAL A 21 -1.27 3.80 -18.82
C VAL A 21 -0.07 3.25 -18.03
N GLU A 22 0.89 4.09 -17.66
CA GLU A 22 2.04 3.70 -16.83
C GLU A 22 1.62 3.25 -15.43
N GLU A 23 0.70 3.99 -14.79
CA GLU A 23 0.21 3.64 -13.45
C GLU A 23 -0.63 2.35 -13.49
N GLN A 24 -1.44 2.17 -14.55
CA GLN A 24 -2.20 0.94 -14.79
C GLN A 24 -1.29 -0.27 -15.01
N ARG A 25 -0.23 -0.13 -15.82
CA ARG A 25 0.76 -1.20 -16.04
C ARG A 25 1.55 -1.51 -14.78
N ARG A 26 1.86 -0.50 -13.96
CA ARG A 26 2.57 -0.71 -12.69
C ARG A 26 1.71 -1.53 -11.72
N LEU A 27 0.45 -1.15 -11.52
CA LEU A 27 -0.46 -1.91 -10.64
C LEU A 27 -0.69 -3.33 -11.13
N ALA A 28 -0.90 -3.52 -12.44
CA ALA A 28 -1.07 -4.85 -13.03
C ALA A 28 0.17 -5.75 -12.86
N ASN A 29 1.39 -5.20 -12.97
CA ASN A 29 2.63 -5.95 -12.74
C ASN A 29 2.82 -6.34 -11.27
N ILE A 30 2.30 -5.54 -10.34
CA ILE A 30 2.29 -5.82 -8.90
C ILE A 30 1.12 -6.80 -8.54
N GLY A 31 0.32 -7.19 -9.54
CA GLY A 31 -0.86 -8.05 -9.39
C GLY A 31 -2.06 -7.34 -8.76
N PHE A 32 -2.00 -6.02 -8.57
CA PHE A 32 -3.07 -5.24 -7.98
C PHE A 32 -4.22 -5.01 -8.97
N GLU A 33 -5.47 -5.04 -8.48
CA GLU A 33 -6.63 -4.68 -9.30
C GLU A 33 -6.49 -3.20 -9.75
N VAL A 34 -6.61 -2.99 -11.07
CA VAL A 34 -6.42 -1.68 -11.71
C VAL A 34 -7.68 -0.84 -11.53
N ALA A 35 -7.97 -0.45 -10.30
CA ALA A 35 -9.07 0.44 -9.96
C ALA A 35 -8.61 1.91 -9.95
N ALA A 36 -9.37 2.78 -10.60
CA ALA A 36 -9.08 4.22 -10.57
C ALA A 36 -9.24 4.77 -9.15
N PRO A 37 -8.23 5.49 -8.60
CA PRO A 37 -8.32 6.00 -7.24
C PRO A 37 -9.43 7.06 -7.11
N ALA A 38 -10.14 7.06 -5.98
CA ALA A 38 -11.20 8.03 -5.70
C ALA A 38 -10.67 9.45 -5.42
N LEU A 39 -9.35 9.62 -5.25
CA LEU A 39 -8.70 10.87 -4.88
C LEU A 39 -7.60 11.23 -5.89
N CYS A 40 -7.47 12.52 -6.23
CA CYS A 40 -6.40 13.01 -7.09
C CYS A 40 -5.03 13.02 -6.37
N PRO A 41 -3.89 13.04 -7.09
CA PRO A 41 -2.55 13.05 -6.49
C PRO A 41 -2.29 14.22 -5.53
N ASP A 42 -2.91 15.39 -5.76
CA ASP A 42 -2.82 16.55 -4.86
C ASP A 42 -3.61 16.34 -3.56
N CYS A 43 -4.83 15.80 -3.65
CA CYS A 43 -5.63 15.47 -2.46
C CYS A 43 -4.98 14.33 -1.67
N ARG A 44 -4.42 13.30 -2.34
CA ARG A 44 -3.68 12.22 -1.68
C ARG A 44 -2.47 12.72 -0.89
N LYS A 45 -1.80 13.77 -1.36
CA LYS A 45 -0.66 14.39 -0.66
C LYS A 45 -1.07 15.29 0.50
N ARG A 46 -2.32 15.81 0.49
CA ARG A 46 -2.81 16.78 1.47
C ARG A 46 -3.73 16.18 2.53
N ALA A 47 -4.33 15.03 2.24
CA ALA A 47 -4.92 14.18 3.24
C ALA A 47 -3.81 13.82 4.24
N GLU A 48 -3.95 14.29 5.47
CA GLU A 48 -3.23 13.75 6.62
C GLU A 48 -3.27 12.21 6.51
N PRO A 49 -2.18 11.49 6.88
CA PRO A 49 -2.13 10.04 6.75
C PRO A 49 -3.35 9.48 7.47
N THR A 50 -4.36 9.14 6.67
CA THR A 50 -5.58 8.59 7.22
C THR A 50 -5.16 7.28 7.83
N PRO A 51 -5.52 6.97 9.09
CA PRO A 51 -5.27 5.67 9.70
C PRO A 51 -6.21 4.63 9.06
N GLY A 52 -6.16 4.52 7.74
CA GLY A 52 -6.91 3.57 6.93
C GLY A 52 -5.96 2.49 6.42
N PRO A 53 -6.41 1.22 6.36
CA PRO A 53 -5.61 0.10 5.89
C PRO A 53 -5.07 0.38 4.48
N GLN A 54 -3.74 0.48 4.37
CA GLN A 54 -3.02 0.45 3.10
C GLN A 54 -2.70 -0.99 2.71
N GLU A 55 -2.41 -1.18 1.44
CA GLU A 55 -2.12 -2.49 0.88
C GLU A 55 -0.75 -2.43 0.21
N GLY A 56 0.06 -3.47 0.42
CA GLY A 56 1.38 -3.60 -0.16
C GLY A 56 1.88 -5.04 -0.19
N ILE A 57 3.11 -5.21 -0.65
CA ILE A 57 3.75 -6.50 -0.82
C ILE A 57 4.97 -6.59 0.08
N VAL A 58 5.08 -7.65 0.88
CA VAL A 58 6.25 -7.85 1.72
C VAL A 58 7.46 -8.11 0.83
N LYS A 59 8.46 -7.22 0.89
CA LYS A 59 9.72 -7.41 0.18
C LYS A 59 10.54 -8.49 0.85
N TRP A 60 10.65 -8.41 2.17
CA TRP A 60 11.30 -9.38 3.02
C TRP A 60 10.99 -9.06 4.47
N TYR A 61 11.04 -10.08 5.32
CA TYR A 61 10.85 -9.97 6.75
C TYR A 61 11.78 -10.94 7.46
N ASP A 62 12.51 -10.44 8.45
CA ASP A 62 13.41 -11.24 9.28
C ASP A 62 12.80 -11.39 10.69
N PRO A 63 12.20 -12.55 11.01
CA PRO A 63 11.59 -12.78 12.33
C PRO A 63 12.62 -12.84 13.45
N GLU A 64 13.87 -13.22 13.16
CA GLU A 64 14.94 -13.30 14.17
C GLU A 64 15.36 -11.90 14.60
N LYS A 65 15.45 -10.97 13.64
CA LYS A 65 15.75 -9.57 13.93
C LYS A 65 14.52 -8.74 14.29
N GLY A 66 13.32 -9.20 13.93
CA GLY A 66 12.05 -8.55 14.27
C GLY A 66 11.72 -7.32 13.44
N TYR A 67 12.24 -7.20 12.22
CA TYR A 67 11.93 -6.09 11.31
C TYR A 67 11.88 -6.53 9.84
N GLY A 68 11.21 -5.73 9.02
CA GLY A 68 11.07 -6.00 7.59
C GLY A 68 10.70 -4.78 6.77
N PHE A 69 10.50 -5.00 5.47
CA PHE A 69 10.11 -3.97 4.52
C PHE A 69 8.93 -4.41 3.66
N ILE A 70 8.02 -3.47 3.42
CA ILE A 70 6.85 -3.66 2.55
C ILE A 70 6.96 -2.67 1.39
N ILE A 71 6.71 -3.14 0.17
CA ILE A 71 6.59 -2.32 -1.03
C ILE A 71 5.16 -1.85 -1.13
N GLN A 72 4.97 -0.53 -1.08
CA GLN A 72 3.67 0.10 -1.23
C GLN A 72 3.23 0.09 -2.70
N ARG A 73 1.93 0.29 -2.97
CA ARG A 73 1.43 0.49 -4.35
C ARG A 73 2.07 1.65 -5.10
N SER A 74 2.56 2.65 -4.39
CA SER A 74 3.34 3.78 -4.93
C SER A 74 4.73 3.37 -5.44
N GLY A 75 5.22 2.19 -5.06
CA GLY A 75 6.60 1.73 -5.30
C GLY A 75 7.59 2.19 -4.22
N GLU A 76 7.13 2.88 -3.18
CA GLU A 76 7.96 3.26 -2.03
C GLU A 76 8.11 2.07 -1.07
N GLU A 77 9.23 2.01 -0.34
CA GLU A 77 9.49 0.97 0.65
C GLU A 77 9.19 1.52 2.04
N ILE A 78 8.29 0.85 2.77
CA ILE A 78 7.96 1.21 4.15
C ILE A 78 8.57 0.20 5.12
N PHE A 79 9.19 0.74 6.17
CA PHE A 79 9.74 -0.05 7.26
C PHE A 79 8.64 -0.47 8.23
N PHE A 80 8.67 -1.72 8.67
CA PHE A 80 7.81 -2.20 9.76
C PHE A 80 8.61 -3.01 10.77
N HIS A 81 8.16 -2.95 12.03
CA HIS A 81 8.76 -3.66 13.15
C HIS A 81 7.78 -4.73 13.68
N ARG A 82 8.29 -5.76 14.35
CA ARG A 82 7.43 -6.82 14.92
C ARG A 82 6.36 -6.30 15.88
N THR A 83 6.60 -5.15 16.50
CA THR A 83 5.65 -4.47 17.40
C THR A 83 4.49 -3.82 16.66
N GLY A 84 4.62 -3.60 15.36
CA GLY A 84 3.56 -3.11 14.48
C GLY A 84 2.81 -4.24 13.77
N ILE A 85 3.10 -5.51 14.05
CA ILE A 85 2.28 -6.62 13.55
C ILE A 85 1.00 -6.69 14.38
N ALA A 86 -0.14 -6.95 13.74
CA ALA A 86 -1.40 -7.14 14.46
C ALA A 86 -1.25 -8.29 15.48
N MET A 87 -1.89 -8.18 16.65
CA MET A 87 -1.73 -9.18 17.73
C MET A 87 -2.17 -10.60 17.33
N ASP A 88 -3.06 -10.70 16.35
CA ASP A 88 -3.55 -11.97 15.76
C ASP A 88 -2.87 -12.28 14.41
N GLY A 89 -1.87 -11.48 14.04
CA GLY A 89 -1.14 -11.63 12.79
C GLY A 89 -0.13 -12.80 12.82
N PRO A 90 0.27 -13.30 11.66
CA PRO A 90 1.23 -14.39 11.57
C PRO A 90 2.63 -13.92 11.99
N ASP A 91 3.35 -14.76 12.74
CA ASP A 91 4.75 -14.53 13.12
C ASP A 91 5.72 -14.51 11.93
N ARG A 92 5.25 -14.88 10.74
CA ARG A 92 6.08 -14.99 9.53
C ARG A 92 5.34 -14.46 8.31
N PHE A 93 5.99 -13.52 7.63
CA PHE A 93 5.52 -12.98 6.36
C PHE A 93 6.33 -13.59 5.20
N PRO A 94 5.69 -14.29 4.25
CA PRO A 94 6.37 -14.74 3.04
C PRO A 94 6.83 -13.54 2.21
N GLU A 95 8.01 -13.65 1.59
CA GLU A 95 8.43 -12.71 0.54
C GLU A 95 7.43 -12.77 -0.62
N GLY A 96 6.97 -11.60 -1.08
CA GLY A 96 5.97 -11.49 -2.13
C GLY A 96 4.52 -11.60 -1.66
N ALA A 97 4.26 -11.84 -0.36
CA ALA A 97 2.90 -11.90 0.16
C ALA A 97 2.24 -10.52 0.20
N ARG A 98 0.92 -10.50 -0.05
CA ARG A 98 0.09 -9.30 0.08
C ARG A 98 -0.28 -9.08 1.54
N VAL A 99 -0.09 -7.84 1.99
CA VAL A 99 -0.39 -7.43 3.36
C VAL A 99 -1.21 -6.16 3.35
N THR A 100 -2.06 -6.04 4.37
CA THR A 100 -2.64 -4.79 4.79
C THR A 100 -1.84 -4.22 5.96
N TYR A 101 -1.59 -2.91 5.97
CA TYR A 101 -0.91 -2.22 7.06
C TYR A 101 -1.37 -0.76 7.14
N LEU A 102 -1.20 -0.13 8.30
CA LEU A 102 -1.40 1.29 8.52
C LEU A 102 -0.06 2.02 8.48
N VAL A 103 -0.04 3.22 7.89
CA VAL A 103 1.16 4.08 7.90
C VAL A 103 1.04 5.06 9.05
N GLU A 104 1.96 4.96 10.01
CA GLU A 104 2.07 5.88 11.13
C GLU A 104 3.32 6.74 11.00
N GLN A 105 3.16 8.07 11.13
CA GLN A 105 4.26 9.02 11.14
C GLN A 105 4.89 9.09 12.54
N THR A 106 6.13 8.64 12.69
CA THR A 106 6.86 8.73 13.96
C THR A 106 8.01 9.72 13.90
N ALA A 107 8.62 10.00 15.06
CA ALA A 107 9.85 10.77 15.17
C ALA A 107 11.03 10.18 14.37
N ARG A 108 10.96 8.90 13.97
CA ARG A 108 11.99 8.22 13.16
C ARG A 108 11.63 8.09 11.68
N GLY A 109 10.46 8.59 11.27
CA GLY A 109 9.93 8.47 9.91
C GLY A 109 8.63 7.65 9.84
N PRO A 110 8.09 7.43 8.63
CA PRO A 110 6.92 6.61 8.41
C PRO A 110 7.23 5.14 8.74
N GLN A 111 6.39 4.53 9.58
CA GLN A 111 6.45 3.11 9.91
C GLN A 111 5.11 2.43 9.59
N ALA A 112 5.16 1.17 9.22
CA ALA A 112 3.98 0.34 9.07
C ALA A 112 3.59 -0.30 10.42
N VAL A 113 2.32 -0.13 10.80
CA VAL A 113 1.68 -0.67 12.01
C VAL A 113 0.41 -1.44 11.64
N GLU A 114 -0.15 -2.22 12.56
CA GLU A 114 -1.25 -3.15 12.31
C GLU A 114 -1.09 -3.97 11.01
N VAL A 115 0.09 -4.54 10.81
CA VAL A 115 0.38 -5.37 9.63
C VAL A 115 -0.36 -6.70 9.76
N ALA A 116 -1.19 -7.03 8.76
CA ALA A 116 -1.93 -8.27 8.61
C ALA A 116 -1.75 -8.85 7.21
N LEU A 117 -1.66 -10.17 7.08
CA LEU A 117 -1.70 -10.83 5.76
C LEU A 117 -3.10 -10.66 5.18
N MET A 118 -3.18 -10.26 3.91
CA MET A 118 -4.37 -10.52 3.11
C MET A 118 -4.25 -11.97 2.66
N GLU A 119 -4.72 -12.90 3.48
CA GLU A 119 -4.89 -14.27 3.05
C GLU A 119 -5.95 -14.27 1.93
N GLU A 120 -5.55 -14.66 0.72
CA GLU A 120 -6.51 -15.13 -0.28
C GLU A 120 -6.95 -16.51 0.22
N GLU A 121 -8.15 -16.61 0.80
CA GLU A 121 -8.82 -17.90 0.98
C GLU A 121 -8.93 -18.55 -0.41
N GLU A 122 -8.16 -19.62 -0.64
CA GLU A 122 -8.22 -20.47 -1.84
C GLU A 122 -9.48 -21.33 -1.85
#